data_AF-X0H9E3-F1
#
_entry.id   AF-X0H9E3-F1
#
_cell.length_a   1.000
_cell.length_b   1.000
_cell.length_c   1.000
_cell.angle_alpha   90.00
_cell.angle_beta   90.00
_cell.angle_gamma   90.00
#
_symmetry.space_group_name_H-M   'P 1'
#
loop_
_entity.id
_entity.type
_entity.pdbx_description
1 polymer ?
#
loop_
_entity_poly.entity_id
_entity_poly.type
_entity_poly.pdbx_seq_one_letter_code
_entity_poly.pdbx_strand_id
1 'polypeptide(L)'
;MSGKLPSLVPGQASHQRDQPSRQQAAAFRKLNEKIPKSENEWQDAREVHRFATPEDVYRTVLSLVQDIQGEYMPEDLRRLIYIAVCCVDHSENEAEAYHKYRSRVHAKDDLREFTIRNYMSLVRGLVTLLDGLYLKLRHRGFEAALLFAPLNLGALGYYKQAPDQFASCFPTIEITPEVQSSLALYLPFIITTRHPEYRYKKVCRALGTNIFNEEEYLKFVSVLQSGRPIPYVLPAPNTPDPSVASPDNKGRYDPVRDQWLPVTIPNLTGYKPFTIPESIQQIIARAGKQQDDPVSQDILGAVIFRFRWSRDHQEAVDRVIDVLKHSGFLSTGASIGMQFFYRHDSGSIVVPMGYQAIIIPAVATTEAVTVTISHQDTAEDIIWNVISGLLLGQGTKLTTRRSIHYNAVMLPILKP
;
A
#
# COMPACT_ATOMS: atom_id res chain seq x y z
N MET A 1 54.76 54.68 23.83
CA MET A 1 53.51 54.02 24.26
C MET A 1 53.36 52.74 23.46
N SER A 2 53.49 51.60 24.13
CA SER A 2 53.54 50.27 23.51
C SER A 2 52.12 49.70 23.43
N GLY A 3 51.59 49.53 22.22
CA GLY A 3 50.27 48.93 21.98
C GLY A 3 50.39 47.41 21.93
N LYS A 4 49.83 46.73 22.94
CA LYS A 4 49.70 45.27 22.98
C LYS A 4 48.74 44.79 21.88
N LEU A 5 49.24 43.91 21.01
CA LEU A 5 48.41 43.00 20.19
C LEU A 5 47.66 42.03 21.12
N PRO A 6 46.38 41.70 20.85
CA PRO A 6 45.67 40.68 21.62
C PRO A 6 46.27 39.30 21.33
N SER A 7 46.66 38.60 22.40
CA SER A 7 47.13 37.23 22.38
C SER A 7 46.01 36.28 21.93
N LEU A 8 46.19 35.63 20.78
CA LEU A 8 45.41 34.46 20.39
C LEU A 8 45.67 33.34 21.40
N VAL A 9 44.66 33.03 22.22
CA VAL A 9 44.67 31.87 23.12
C VAL A 9 44.62 30.60 22.28
N PRO A 10 45.63 29.72 22.32
CA PRO A 10 45.63 28.44 21.60
C PRO A 10 44.70 27.48 22.35
N GLY A 11 43.42 27.45 21.95
CA GLY A 11 42.43 26.54 22.53
C GLY A 11 41.02 26.71 21.98
N GLN A 12 40.65 27.90 21.48
CA GLN A 12 39.30 28.12 20.94
C GLN A 12 39.10 27.56 19.52
N ALA A 13 40.17 27.46 18.71
CA ALA A 13 40.08 26.96 17.33
C ALA A 13 39.94 25.43 17.23
N SER A 14 40.41 24.66 18.22
CA SER A 14 40.29 23.20 18.28
C SER A 14 38.90 22.77 18.78
N HIS A 15 38.32 23.49 19.74
CA HIS A 15 36.98 23.20 20.25
C HIS A 15 35.87 23.34 19.20
N GLN A 16 36.00 24.27 18.23
CA GLN A 16 35.02 24.44 17.16
C GLN A 16 35.15 23.41 16.02
N ARG A 17 36.34 22.83 15.77
CA ARG A 17 36.53 21.79 14.73
C ARG A 17 36.09 20.41 15.20
N ASP A 18 36.16 20.13 16.50
CA ASP A 18 35.71 18.85 17.09
C ASP A 18 34.20 18.81 17.35
N GLN A 19 33.51 19.96 17.32
CA GLN A 19 32.09 20.04 17.66
C GLN A 19 31.17 19.40 16.60
N PRO A 20 31.36 19.63 15.28
CA PRO A 20 30.56 19.01 14.24
C PRO A 20 30.70 17.49 14.20
N SER A 21 31.91 16.96 14.41
CA SER A 21 32.18 15.52 14.44
C SER A 21 31.58 14.84 15.67
N ARG A 22 31.61 15.51 16.84
CA ARG A 22 30.94 15.02 18.06
C ARG A 22 29.41 15.01 17.92
N GLN A 23 28.83 16.03 17.29
CA GLN A 23 27.38 16.09 17.05
C GLN A 23 26.92 15.02 16.05
N GLN A 24 27.69 14.80 14.98
CA GLN A 24 27.46 13.72 14.04
C GLN A 24 27.54 12.35 14.73
N ALA A 25 28.59 12.10 15.52
CA ALA A 25 28.73 10.85 16.27
C ALA A 25 27.58 10.63 17.26
N ALA A 26 27.12 11.69 17.94
CA ALA A 26 25.96 11.62 18.84
C ALA A 26 24.65 11.31 18.08
N ALA A 27 24.47 11.85 16.88
CA ALA A 27 23.32 11.55 16.04
C ALA A 27 23.29 10.08 15.60
N PHE A 28 24.42 9.55 15.14
CA PHE A 28 24.51 8.12 14.77
C PHE A 28 24.40 7.18 15.97
N ARG A 29 24.92 7.57 17.14
CA ARG A 29 24.70 6.79 18.36
C ARG A 29 23.21 6.69 18.70
N LYS A 30 22.50 7.82 18.69
CA LYS A 30 21.04 7.85 18.93
C LYS A 30 20.26 7.06 17.87
N LEU A 31 20.65 7.16 16.61
CA LEU A 31 20.06 6.34 15.55
C LEU A 31 20.25 4.85 15.87
N ASN A 32 21.49 4.43 16.13
CA ASN A 32 21.81 3.04 16.41
C ASN A 32 21.11 2.48 17.65
N GLU A 33 20.90 3.30 18.69
CA GLU A 33 20.13 2.96 19.90
C GLU A 33 18.63 2.79 19.62
N LYS A 34 18.10 3.47 18.60
CA LYS A 34 16.67 3.47 18.26
C LYS A 34 16.28 2.40 17.24
N ILE A 35 17.22 1.90 16.43
CA ILE A 35 16.93 0.89 15.42
C ILE A 35 16.94 -0.51 16.05
N PRO A 36 15.83 -1.28 15.96
CA PRO A 36 15.78 -2.66 16.44
C PRO A 36 16.82 -3.56 15.81
N LYS A 37 17.47 -4.41 16.61
CA LYS A 37 18.54 -5.32 16.22
C LYS A 37 18.12 -6.78 16.17
N SER A 38 17.08 -7.14 16.90
CA SER A 38 16.51 -8.49 16.99
C SER A 38 15.02 -8.48 16.66
N GLU A 39 14.44 -9.65 16.35
CA GLU A 39 13.01 -9.75 16.02
C GLU A 39 12.12 -9.33 17.21
N ASN A 40 12.52 -9.68 18.44
CA ASN A 40 11.81 -9.24 19.64
C ASN A 40 11.82 -7.71 19.77
N GLU A 41 12.98 -7.07 19.55
CA GLU A 41 13.05 -5.60 19.55
C GLU A 41 12.19 -4.97 18.45
N TRP A 42 12.04 -5.64 17.30
CA TRP A 42 11.15 -5.18 16.23
C TRP A 42 9.67 -5.24 16.65
N GLN A 43 9.27 -6.33 17.31
CA GLN A 43 7.91 -6.49 17.83
C GLN A 43 7.62 -5.45 18.93
N ASP A 44 8.54 -5.29 19.89
CA ASP A 44 8.43 -4.30 20.97
C ASP A 44 8.34 -2.87 20.41
N ALA A 45 9.18 -2.53 19.42
CA ALA A 45 9.12 -1.22 18.76
C ALA A 45 7.79 -1.01 18.02
N ARG A 46 7.29 -2.01 17.31
CA ARG A 46 5.98 -1.95 16.64
C ARG A 46 4.84 -1.73 17.63
N GLU A 47 4.87 -2.33 18.81
CA GLU A 47 3.86 -2.10 19.84
C GLU A 47 3.90 -0.65 20.34
N VAL A 48 5.09 -0.16 20.70
CA VAL A 48 5.29 1.23 21.18
C VAL A 48 4.82 2.25 20.15
N HIS A 49 5.04 1.98 18.87
CA HIS A 49 4.72 2.87 17.76
C HIS A 49 3.34 2.61 17.11
N ARG A 50 2.49 1.76 17.71
CA ARG A 50 1.16 1.41 17.17
C ARG A 50 1.24 0.97 15.70
N PHE A 51 2.08 -0.02 15.44
CA PHE A 51 2.32 -0.59 14.11
C PHE A 51 2.48 -2.13 14.15
N ALA A 52 2.01 -2.77 15.23
CA ALA A 52 2.13 -4.22 15.45
C ALA A 52 1.01 -5.01 14.78
N THR A 53 -0.24 -4.58 14.94
CA THR A 53 -1.42 -5.31 14.44
C THR A 53 -1.91 -4.76 13.09
N PRO A 54 -2.69 -5.53 12.30
CA PRO A 54 -3.28 -5.02 11.05
C PRO A 54 -4.12 -3.76 11.23
N GLU A 55 -4.88 -3.69 12.32
CA GLU A 55 -5.71 -2.52 12.64
C GLU A 55 -4.84 -1.30 12.95
N ASP A 56 -3.78 -1.48 13.73
CA ASP A 56 -2.83 -0.41 14.04
C ASP A 56 -2.10 0.10 12.79
N VAL A 57 -1.65 -0.82 11.93
CA VAL A 57 -1.03 -0.50 10.64
C VAL A 57 -1.98 0.34 9.78
N TYR A 58 -3.24 -0.10 9.66
CA TYR A 58 -4.26 0.64 8.93
C TYR A 58 -4.47 2.05 9.50
N ARG A 59 -4.69 2.17 10.82
CA ARG A 59 -4.94 3.47 11.48
C ARG A 59 -3.77 4.43 11.35
N THR A 60 -2.55 3.94 11.55
CA THR A 60 -1.32 4.73 11.45
C THR A 60 -1.13 5.25 10.02
N VAL A 61 -1.28 4.40 9.01
CA VAL A 61 -1.14 4.82 7.60
C VAL A 61 -2.29 5.74 7.18
N LEU A 62 -3.52 5.46 7.61
CA LEU A 62 -4.68 6.31 7.33
C LEU A 62 -4.49 7.71 7.92
N SER A 63 -3.99 7.81 9.16
CA SER A 63 -3.68 9.09 9.80
C SER A 63 -2.62 9.89 9.03
N LEU A 64 -1.58 9.22 8.51
CA LEU A 64 -0.53 9.85 7.69
C LEU A 64 -1.09 10.40 6.36
N VAL A 65 -1.97 9.64 5.72
CA VAL A 65 -2.56 9.99 4.43
C VAL A 65 -3.63 11.08 4.55
N GLN A 66 -4.46 11.04 5.59
CA GLN A 66 -5.54 12.01 5.81
C GLN A 66 -5.09 13.29 6.53
N ASP A 67 -3.83 13.36 6.97
CA ASP A 67 -3.28 14.45 7.79
C ASP A 67 -4.10 14.72 9.06
N ILE A 68 -4.64 13.67 9.68
CA ILE A 68 -5.41 13.82 10.92
C ILE A 68 -4.46 14.32 12.02
N GLN A 69 -4.71 15.54 12.51
CA GLN A 69 -3.94 16.10 13.62
C GLN A 69 -4.29 15.37 14.92
N GLY A 70 -3.28 14.89 15.66
CA GLY A 70 -3.48 14.17 16.91
C GLY A 70 -2.42 13.10 17.22
N GLU A 71 -2.81 12.14 18.06
CA GLU A 71 -1.96 11.17 18.78
C GLU A 71 -1.01 10.29 17.95
N TYR A 72 -1.24 10.12 16.65
CA TYR A 72 -0.59 9.06 15.86
C TYR A 72 0.63 9.51 15.05
N MET A 73 0.91 10.81 14.96
CA MET A 73 1.93 11.32 14.04
C MET A 73 2.90 12.31 14.70
N PRO A 74 4.17 11.92 14.92
CA PRO A 74 5.20 12.80 15.45
C PRO A 74 5.39 14.06 14.59
N GLU A 75 5.65 15.19 15.22
CA GLU A 75 5.82 16.50 14.55
C GLU A 75 6.94 16.47 13.50
N ASP A 76 8.05 15.80 13.79
CA ASP A 76 9.16 15.67 12.84
C ASP A 76 8.76 14.90 11.57
N LEU A 77 7.95 13.83 11.71
CA LEU A 77 7.44 13.07 10.57
C LEU A 77 6.45 13.89 9.75
N ARG A 78 5.58 14.68 10.42
CA ARG A 78 4.68 15.62 9.75
C ARG A 78 5.43 16.65 8.94
N ARG A 79 6.43 17.27 9.56
CA ARG A 79 7.28 18.24 8.89
C ARG A 79 8.01 17.62 7.70
N LEU A 80 8.50 16.39 7.83
CA LEU A 80 9.12 15.63 6.74
C LEU A 80 8.16 15.49 5.55
N ILE A 81 6.91 15.08 5.80
CA ILE A 81 5.87 14.95 4.76
C ILE A 81 5.57 16.30 4.10
N TYR A 82 5.42 17.38 4.87
CA TYR A 82 5.20 18.72 4.29
C TYR A 82 6.34 19.20 3.40
N ILE A 83 7.59 18.91 3.78
CA ILE A 83 8.76 19.21 2.94
C ILE A 83 8.74 18.34 1.68
N ALA A 84 8.35 17.06 1.79
CA ALA A 84 8.24 16.16 0.65
C ALA A 84 7.16 16.63 -0.34
N VAL A 85 6.00 17.09 0.14
CA VAL A 85 4.97 17.73 -0.70
C VAL A 85 5.51 19.01 -1.34
N CYS A 86 6.28 19.82 -0.60
CA CYS A 86 6.96 20.99 -1.15
C CYS A 86 7.93 20.62 -2.29
N CYS A 87 8.60 19.47 -2.25
CA CYS A 87 9.42 18.98 -3.37
C CYS A 87 8.57 18.78 -4.64
N VAL A 88 7.33 18.30 -4.51
CA VAL A 88 6.41 18.08 -5.62
C VAL A 88 5.87 19.41 -6.15
N ASP A 89 5.34 20.26 -5.27
CA ASP A 89 4.81 21.60 -5.62
C ASP A 89 5.89 22.44 -6.35
N HIS A 90 7.13 22.39 -5.87
CA HIS A 90 8.25 23.16 -6.43
C HIS A 90 8.60 22.75 -7.87
N SER A 91 8.26 21.53 -8.29
CA SER A 91 8.50 21.10 -9.67
C SER A 91 7.61 21.82 -10.70
N GLU A 92 6.51 22.45 -10.26
CA GLU A 92 5.61 23.24 -11.09
C GLU A 92 5.79 24.73 -10.88
N ASN A 93 5.78 25.17 -9.62
CA ASN A 93 5.86 26.59 -9.28
C ASN A 93 6.65 26.78 -7.97
N GLU A 94 7.88 27.27 -8.09
CA GLU A 94 8.79 27.46 -6.95
C GLU A 94 8.23 28.42 -5.90
N ALA A 95 7.75 29.59 -6.31
CA ALA A 95 7.29 30.62 -5.37
C ALA A 95 6.04 30.17 -4.61
N GLU A 96 5.09 29.55 -5.32
CA GLU A 96 3.87 29.02 -4.73
C GLU A 96 4.15 27.84 -3.79
N ALA A 97 5.09 26.96 -4.13
CA ALA A 97 5.51 25.85 -3.27
C ALA A 97 6.06 26.34 -1.92
N TYR A 98 6.93 27.36 -1.94
CA TYR A 98 7.47 27.94 -0.72
C TYR A 98 6.40 28.63 0.11
N HIS A 99 5.47 29.34 -0.53
CA HIS A 99 4.34 29.96 0.16
C HIS A 99 3.43 28.91 0.84
N LYS A 100 3.03 27.87 0.09
CA LYS A 100 2.24 26.73 0.62
C LYS A 100 2.96 26.05 1.79
N TYR A 101 4.27 25.80 1.67
CA TYR A 101 5.05 25.20 2.75
C TYR A 101 5.05 26.06 4.01
N ARG A 102 5.33 27.37 3.92
CA ARG A 102 5.31 28.29 5.08
C ARG A 102 3.96 28.29 5.78
N SER A 103 2.88 28.29 5.00
CA SER A 103 1.50 28.21 5.52
C SER A 103 1.26 26.92 6.31
N ARG A 104 1.65 25.75 5.77
CA ARG A 104 1.49 24.44 6.43
C ARG A 104 2.24 24.32 7.76
N VAL A 105 3.40 24.96 7.90
CA VAL A 105 4.22 24.89 9.12
C VAL A 105 4.02 26.09 10.06
N HIS A 106 3.04 26.96 9.77
CA HIS A 106 2.82 28.22 10.50
C HIS A 106 4.11 29.03 10.73
N ALA A 107 5.03 28.99 9.76
CA ALA A 107 6.27 29.74 9.84
C ALA A 107 5.99 31.22 9.61
N LYS A 108 6.76 32.09 10.27
CA LYS A 108 6.83 33.50 9.92
C LYS A 108 7.34 33.64 8.49
N ASP A 109 6.94 34.72 7.81
CA ASP A 109 7.35 35.02 6.42
C ASP A 109 8.88 35.18 6.24
N ASP A 110 9.64 35.23 7.35
CA ASP A 110 11.09 35.33 7.37
C ASP A 110 11.84 34.01 7.08
N LEU A 111 11.14 32.87 7.00
CA LEU A 111 11.76 31.60 6.63
C LEU A 111 12.28 31.70 5.19
N ARG A 112 13.59 31.87 5.04
CA ARG A 112 14.25 32.11 3.76
C ARG A 112 14.09 30.92 2.82
N GLU A 113 13.92 31.21 1.53
CA GLU A 113 13.80 30.20 0.47
C GLU A 113 14.99 29.26 0.42
N PHE A 114 16.21 29.78 0.63
CA PHE A 114 17.43 28.98 0.74
C PHE A 114 17.31 27.88 1.81
N THR A 115 16.69 28.21 2.95
CA THR A 115 16.46 27.26 4.04
C THR A 115 15.47 26.18 3.65
N ILE A 116 14.37 26.54 2.97
CA ILE A 116 13.37 25.59 2.46
C ILE A 116 14.00 24.66 1.42
N ARG A 117 14.79 25.21 0.50
CA ARG A 117 15.54 24.44 -0.51
C ARG A 117 16.52 23.45 0.14
N ASN A 118 17.19 23.85 1.22
CA ASN A 118 18.03 22.94 2.00
C ASN A 118 17.20 21.80 2.62
N TYR A 119 16.04 22.09 3.21
CA TYR A 119 15.15 21.07 3.76
C TYR A 119 14.70 20.06 2.70
N MET A 120 14.30 20.54 1.51
CA MET A 120 13.97 19.68 0.37
C MET A 120 15.14 18.78 -0.03
N SER A 121 16.36 19.31 0.00
CA SER A 121 17.59 18.56 -0.28
C SER A 121 17.87 17.48 0.77
N LEU A 122 17.48 17.70 2.04
CA LEU A 122 17.57 16.71 3.10
C LEU A 122 16.55 15.58 2.92
N VAL A 123 15.30 15.90 2.58
CA VAL A 123 14.27 14.90 2.31
C VAL A 123 14.63 14.01 1.13
N ARG A 124 15.08 14.60 0.00
CA ARG A 124 15.58 13.80 -1.14
C ARG A 124 16.76 12.93 -0.75
N GLY A 125 17.68 13.46 0.07
CA GLY A 125 18.79 12.68 0.62
C GLY A 125 18.33 11.50 1.47
N LEU A 126 17.33 11.69 2.33
CA LEU A 126 16.73 10.60 3.10
C LEU A 126 16.08 9.57 2.18
N VAL A 127 15.29 9.98 1.18
CA VAL A 127 14.69 9.06 0.20
C VAL A 127 15.78 8.20 -0.47
N THR A 128 16.88 8.79 -0.94
CA THR A 128 18.01 8.01 -1.49
C THR A 128 18.59 7.00 -0.50
N LEU A 129 18.69 7.35 0.79
CA LEU A 129 19.13 6.40 1.83
C LEU A 129 18.12 5.26 2.03
N LEU A 130 16.82 5.55 2.00
CA LEU A 130 15.76 4.55 2.10
C LEU A 130 15.77 3.60 0.91
N ASP A 131 16.02 4.10 -0.30
CA ASP A 131 16.18 3.28 -1.50
C ASP A 131 17.34 2.29 -1.35
N GLY A 132 18.46 2.74 -0.77
CA GLY A 132 19.58 1.86 -0.42
C GLY A 132 19.21 0.82 0.65
N LEU A 133 18.51 1.23 1.72
CA LEU A 133 18.07 0.32 2.77
C LEU A 133 17.05 -0.71 2.29
N TYR A 134 16.19 -0.35 1.34
CA TYR A 134 15.16 -1.22 0.80
C TYR A 134 15.74 -2.50 0.19
N LEU A 135 16.95 -2.42 -0.39
CA LEU A 135 17.66 -3.58 -0.92
C LEU A 135 17.96 -4.62 0.17
N LYS A 136 18.21 -4.17 1.40
CA LYS A 136 18.61 -4.99 2.56
C LYS A 136 17.45 -5.37 3.47
N LEU A 137 16.50 -4.47 3.68
CA LEU A 137 15.46 -4.56 4.70
C LEU A 137 14.04 -4.61 4.14
N ARG A 138 13.86 -4.40 2.82
CA ARG A 138 12.55 -4.23 2.19
C ARG A 138 11.72 -3.18 2.96
N HIS A 139 10.44 -3.46 3.20
CA HIS A 139 9.50 -2.52 3.82
C HIS A 139 9.89 -2.11 5.24
N ARG A 140 10.60 -2.97 5.99
CA ARG A 140 11.13 -2.64 7.33
C ARG A 140 12.13 -1.48 7.28
N GLY A 141 12.82 -1.26 6.15
CA GLY A 141 13.69 -0.10 5.98
C GLY A 141 12.93 1.23 6.07
N PHE A 142 11.73 1.28 5.51
CA PHE A 142 10.86 2.45 5.60
C PHE A 142 10.28 2.61 7.01
N GLU A 143 9.85 1.51 7.61
CA GLU A 143 9.33 1.48 8.99
C GLU A 143 10.35 2.03 9.99
N ALA A 144 11.56 1.45 10.02
CA ALA A 144 12.60 1.87 10.94
C ALA A 144 13.00 3.33 10.76
N ALA A 145 13.07 3.81 9.52
CA ALA A 145 13.49 5.17 9.27
C ALA A 145 12.38 6.21 9.54
N LEU A 146 11.11 5.90 9.29
CA LEU A 146 10.03 6.87 9.46
C LEU A 146 9.38 6.82 10.85
N LEU A 147 9.38 5.68 11.54
CA LEU A 147 8.79 5.55 12.88
C LEU A 147 9.82 5.63 14.00
N PHE A 148 10.99 5.01 13.84
CA PHE A 148 11.93 4.81 14.96
C PHE A 148 13.10 5.79 14.93
N ALA A 149 13.61 6.13 13.75
CA ALA A 149 14.76 7.01 13.60
C ALA A 149 14.44 8.46 13.99
N PRO A 150 15.41 9.20 14.56
CA PRO A 150 15.27 10.64 14.74
C PRO A 150 15.15 11.37 13.39
N LEU A 151 14.03 12.07 13.17
CA LEU A 151 13.69 12.74 11.90
C LEU A 151 13.92 14.25 11.87
N ASN A 152 14.41 14.85 12.97
CA ASN A 152 14.75 16.27 12.98
C ASN A 152 15.79 16.61 11.90
N LEU A 153 15.69 17.82 11.34
CA LEU A 153 16.47 18.24 10.16
C LEU A 153 17.99 18.23 10.39
N GLY A 154 18.45 18.42 11.63
CA GLY A 154 19.86 18.31 11.97
C GLY A 154 20.37 16.88 11.80
N ALA A 155 19.63 15.90 12.31
CA ALA A 155 19.95 14.48 12.15
C ALA A 155 19.96 14.05 10.67
N LEU A 156 18.97 14.47 9.88
CA LEU A 156 18.93 14.19 8.45
C LEU A 156 20.17 14.73 7.70
N GLY A 157 20.67 15.90 8.11
CA GLY A 157 21.91 16.47 7.59
C GLY A 157 23.11 15.54 7.79
N TYR A 158 23.24 14.95 8.98
CA TYR A 158 24.32 14.01 9.29
C TYR A 158 24.17 12.68 8.54
N TYR A 159 22.95 12.14 8.45
CA TYR A 159 22.68 10.88 7.73
C TYR A 159 23.06 11.00 6.25
N LYS A 160 22.65 12.11 5.62
CA LYS A 160 22.96 12.40 4.22
C LYS A 160 24.46 12.52 3.94
N GLN A 161 25.24 13.02 4.89
CA GLN A 161 26.69 13.20 4.75
C GLN A 161 27.49 11.90 4.89
N ALA A 162 26.93 10.88 5.54
CA ALA A 162 27.61 9.61 5.80
C ALA A 162 26.66 8.41 5.53
N PRO A 163 26.34 8.12 4.26
CA PRO A 163 25.38 7.09 3.87
C PRO A 163 25.78 5.69 4.34
N ASP A 164 27.06 5.35 4.31
CA ASP A 164 27.55 4.03 4.76
C ASP A 164 27.40 3.86 6.27
N GLN A 165 27.69 4.92 7.03
CA GLN A 165 27.51 4.92 8.49
C GLN A 165 26.02 4.83 8.84
N PHE A 166 25.16 5.52 8.10
CA PHE A 166 23.71 5.38 8.22
C PHE A 166 23.28 3.93 7.97
N ALA A 167 23.65 3.33 6.84
CA ALA A 167 23.29 1.96 6.50
C ALA A 167 23.81 0.92 7.52
N SER A 168 24.98 1.17 8.13
CA SER A 168 25.56 0.31 9.17
C SER A 168 24.73 0.24 10.45
N CYS A 169 23.88 1.24 10.71
CA CYS A 169 22.99 1.26 11.88
C CYS A 169 21.82 0.28 11.75
N PHE A 170 21.62 -0.35 10.58
CA PHE A 170 20.48 -1.22 10.31
C PHE A 170 20.96 -2.67 10.17
N PRO A 171 20.33 -3.65 10.85
CA PRO A 171 20.70 -5.06 10.71
C PRO A 171 20.36 -5.59 9.30
N THR A 172 20.84 -6.78 8.96
CA THR A 172 20.27 -7.58 7.87
C THR A 172 19.22 -8.49 8.47
N ILE A 173 18.09 -8.65 7.80
CA ILE A 173 17.00 -9.52 8.27
C ILE A 173 16.60 -10.49 7.17
N GLU A 174 15.91 -11.56 7.57
CA GLU A 174 15.24 -12.45 6.62
C GLU A 174 13.98 -11.77 6.08
N ILE A 175 13.72 -11.90 4.78
CA ILE A 175 12.56 -11.32 4.12
C ILE A 175 11.39 -12.29 4.23
N THR A 176 10.42 -11.96 5.06
CA THR A 176 9.18 -12.73 5.21
C THR A 176 7.96 -11.88 4.81
N PRO A 177 6.82 -12.51 4.45
CA PRO A 177 5.57 -11.79 4.27
C PRO A 177 5.12 -11.15 5.58
N GLU A 178 4.87 -9.84 5.56
CA GLU A 178 4.44 -9.08 6.74
C GLU A 178 3.27 -8.16 6.39
N VAL A 179 2.38 -7.94 7.37
CA VAL A 179 1.19 -7.10 7.20
C VAL A 179 1.57 -5.66 6.87
N GLN A 180 2.61 -5.17 7.54
CA GLN A 180 3.23 -3.86 7.38
C GLN A 180 3.66 -3.60 5.93
N SER A 181 4.01 -4.65 5.18
CA SER A 181 4.44 -4.51 3.79
C SER A 181 3.31 -4.13 2.83
N SER A 182 2.06 -4.45 3.15
CA SER A 182 0.89 -4.11 2.31
C SER A 182 0.49 -2.64 2.41
N LEU A 183 0.81 -2.00 3.54
CA LEU A 183 0.72 -0.55 3.75
C LEU A 183 2.09 0.01 4.12
N ALA A 184 3.07 -0.23 3.26
CA ALA A 184 4.44 0.21 3.51
C ALA A 184 4.53 1.73 3.67
N LEU A 185 5.35 2.17 4.63
CA LEU A 185 5.58 3.59 4.92
C LEU A 185 6.50 4.26 3.89
N TYR A 186 6.22 4.06 2.61
CA TYR A 186 6.97 4.64 1.50
C TYR A 186 6.43 6.03 1.16
N LEU A 187 7.30 7.05 1.26
CA LEU A 187 6.90 8.46 1.13
C LEU A 187 6.12 8.76 -0.18
N PRO A 188 6.54 8.29 -1.36
CA PRO A 188 5.77 8.50 -2.58
C PRO A 188 4.33 7.97 -2.51
N PHE A 189 4.10 6.79 -1.91
CA PHE A 189 2.74 6.26 -1.76
C PHE A 189 1.91 7.17 -0.86
N ILE A 190 2.43 7.53 0.31
CA ILE A 190 1.74 8.41 1.27
C ILE A 190 1.38 9.74 0.62
N ILE A 191 2.32 10.38 -0.09
CA ILE A 191 2.13 11.69 -0.71
C ILE A 191 1.13 11.62 -1.85
N THR A 192 1.24 10.63 -2.74
CA THR A 192 0.30 10.49 -3.86
C THR A 192 -1.12 10.20 -3.36
N THR A 193 -1.27 9.43 -2.28
CA THR A 193 -2.63 9.20 -1.71
C THR A 193 -3.17 10.44 -0.99
N ARG A 194 -2.30 11.19 -0.31
CA ARG A 194 -2.67 12.44 0.38
C ARG A 194 -3.02 13.57 -0.58
N HIS A 195 -2.42 13.57 -1.76
CA HIS A 195 -2.61 14.55 -2.82
C HIS A 195 -2.98 13.85 -4.14
N PRO A 196 -4.24 13.40 -4.30
CA PRO A 196 -4.69 12.67 -5.49
C PRO A 196 -4.55 13.45 -6.80
N GLU A 197 -4.43 14.78 -6.73
CA GLU A 197 -4.15 15.65 -7.86
C GLU A 197 -2.75 15.42 -8.47
N TYR A 198 -1.83 14.81 -7.72
CA TYR A 198 -0.50 14.48 -8.23
C TYR A 198 -0.50 13.10 -8.90
N ARG A 199 0.12 13.03 -10.09
CA ARG A 199 0.47 11.75 -10.69
C ARG A 199 1.61 11.09 -9.92
N TYR A 200 1.52 9.79 -9.66
CA TYR A 200 2.54 9.03 -8.92
C TYR A 200 3.96 9.22 -9.49
N LYS A 201 4.11 9.16 -10.82
CA LYS A 201 5.39 9.41 -11.51
C LYS A 201 5.98 10.81 -11.23
N LYS A 202 5.13 11.83 -11.10
CA LYS A 202 5.55 13.19 -10.77
C LYS A 202 6.12 13.24 -9.35
N VAL A 203 5.44 12.59 -8.39
CA VAL A 203 5.91 12.49 -6.99
C VAL A 203 7.26 11.78 -6.92
N CYS A 204 7.38 10.62 -7.59
CA CYS A 204 8.63 9.87 -7.66
C CYS A 204 9.78 10.70 -8.24
N ARG A 205 9.55 11.40 -9.36
CA ARG A 205 10.55 12.28 -9.99
C ARG A 205 10.96 13.44 -9.07
N ALA A 206 9.99 14.06 -8.40
CA ALA A 206 10.24 15.18 -7.49
C ALA A 206 11.06 14.77 -6.26
N LEU A 207 10.88 13.53 -5.79
CA LEU A 207 11.64 12.94 -4.68
C LEU A 207 12.94 12.24 -5.11
N GLY A 208 13.11 11.96 -6.39
CA GLY A 208 14.32 11.35 -6.95
C GLY A 208 14.40 9.85 -6.72
N THR A 209 13.27 9.14 -6.75
CA THR A 209 13.20 7.68 -6.52
C THR A 209 12.44 6.97 -7.62
N ASN A 210 12.74 5.69 -7.82
CA ASN A 210 12.10 4.80 -8.79
C ASN A 210 12.01 3.34 -8.32
N ILE A 211 12.05 3.07 -6.99
CA ILE A 211 12.01 1.70 -6.45
C ILE A 211 10.77 0.94 -6.94
N PHE A 212 9.60 1.59 -6.85
CA PHE A 212 8.30 0.97 -7.12
C PHE A 212 7.60 1.64 -8.29
N ASN A 213 6.96 0.81 -9.10
CA ASN A 213 6.10 1.25 -10.19
C ASN A 213 4.72 1.70 -9.66
N GLU A 214 3.90 2.19 -10.59
CA GLU A 214 2.54 2.67 -10.28
C GLU A 214 1.58 1.51 -9.90
N GLU A 215 1.89 0.28 -10.30
CA GLU A 215 1.10 -0.90 -9.94
C GLU A 215 1.18 -1.19 -8.43
N GLU A 216 2.37 -1.16 -7.84
CA GLU A 216 2.53 -1.33 -6.39
C GLU A 216 1.86 -0.20 -5.60
N TYR A 217 1.86 1.03 -6.15
CA TYR A 217 1.10 2.13 -5.57
C TYR A 217 -0.41 1.83 -5.56
N LEU A 218 -0.96 1.29 -6.65
CA LEU A 218 -2.38 0.93 -6.71
C LEU A 218 -2.73 -0.20 -5.74
N LYS A 219 -1.83 -1.17 -5.53
CA LYS A 219 -1.99 -2.22 -4.51
C LYS A 219 -2.06 -1.60 -3.10
N PHE A 220 -1.15 -0.69 -2.78
CA PHE A 220 -1.18 0.07 -1.52
C PHE A 220 -2.52 0.81 -1.33
N VAL A 221 -2.99 1.53 -2.36
CA VAL A 221 -4.28 2.25 -2.30
C VAL A 221 -5.45 1.29 -2.09
N SER A 222 -5.46 0.16 -2.80
CA SER A 222 -6.52 -0.85 -2.66
C SER A 222 -6.58 -1.41 -1.23
N VAL A 223 -5.43 -1.71 -0.63
CA VAL A 223 -5.35 -2.17 0.76
C VAL A 223 -5.86 -1.10 1.71
N LEU A 224 -5.44 0.15 1.53
CA LEU A 224 -5.88 1.27 2.38
C LEU A 224 -7.40 1.49 2.29
N GLN A 225 -7.97 1.43 1.09
CA GLN A 225 -9.42 1.59 0.89
C GLN A 225 -10.22 0.42 1.47
N SER A 226 -9.67 -0.79 1.43
CA SER A 226 -10.32 -1.97 2.01
C SER A 226 -10.29 -1.99 3.54
N GLY A 227 -9.38 -1.24 4.16
CA GLY A 227 -9.14 -1.26 5.60
C GLY A 227 -8.57 -2.59 6.11
N ARG A 228 -8.05 -3.45 5.22
CA ARG A 228 -7.60 -4.81 5.56
C ARG A 228 -6.16 -5.04 5.10
N PRO A 229 -5.16 -4.60 5.87
CA PRO A 229 -3.77 -4.96 5.65
C PRO A 229 -3.59 -6.48 5.73
N ILE A 230 -2.83 -7.04 4.78
CA ILE A 230 -2.57 -8.47 4.69
C ILE A 230 -1.06 -8.74 4.60
N PRO A 231 -0.58 -9.92 5.02
CA PRO A 231 0.81 -10.30 4.81
C PRO A 231 1.18 -10.23 3.32
N TYR A 232 2.20 -9.44 3.01
CA TYR A 232 2.67 -9.20 1.65
C TYR A 232 4.20 -9.12 1.62
N VAL A 233 4.80 -9.36 0.46
CA VAL A 233 6.23 -9.14 0.22
C VAL A 233 6.34 -8.15 -0.93
N LEU A 234 6.78 -6.93 -0.62
CA LEU A 234 7.08 -5.95 -1.65
C LEU A 234 8.19 -6.47 -2.60
N PRO A 235 8.03 -6.26 -3.92
CA PRO A 235 8.94 -6.82 -4.92
C PRO A 235 10.34 -6.23 -4.79
N ALA A 236 11.36 -7.00 -5.18
CA ALA A 236 12.70 -6.45 -5.30
C ALA A 236 12.71 -5.29 -6.33
N PRO A 237 13.54 -4.26 -6.14
CA PRO A 237 13.57 -3.14 -7.08
C PRO A 237 14.03 -3.63 -8.45
N ASN A 238 13.33 -3.22 -9.50
CA ASN A 238 13.62 -3.57 -10.90
C ASN A 238 13.60 -5.07 -11.23
N THR A 239 13.07 -5.97 -10.38
CA THR A 239 12.73 -7.32 -10.86
C THR A 239 11.50 -7.20 -11.76
N PRO A 240 11.60 -7.53 -13.07
CA PRO A 240 10.41 -7.75 -13.86
C PRO A 240 9.65 -8.87 -13.18
N ASP A 241 8.36 -8.68 -12.99
CA ASP A 241 7.48 -9.77 -12.60
C ASP A 241 7.69 -10.93 -13.60
N PRO A 242 7.99 -12.17 -13.15
CA PRO A 242 8.08 -13.31 -14.06
C PRO A 242 6.80 -13.52 -14.89
N SER A 243 5.68 -12.88 -14.55
CA SER A 243 4.47 -12.82 -15.39
C SER A 243 4.65 -12.05 -16.71
N VAL A 244 5.72 -11.25 -16.86
CA VAL A 244 6.05 -10.47 -18.08
C VAL A 244 6.73 -11.34 -19.16
N ALA A 245 7.13 -12.58 -18.85
CA ALA A 245 7.71 -13.50 -19.82
C ALA A 245 6.69 -14.21 -20.73
N SER A 246 5.39 -13.89 -20.62
CA SER A 246 4.38 -14.37 -21.57
C SER A 246 4.22 -13.36 -22.74
N PRO A 247 4.50 -13.76 -24.00
CA PRO A 247 4.50 -12.86 -25.17
C PRO A 247 3.14 -12.22 -25.52
N ASP A 248 2.05 -12.59 -24.84
CA ASP A 248 0.69 -12.22 -25.27
C ASP A 248 0.08 -11.01 -24.53
N ASN A 249 0.79 -10.40 -23.56
CA ASN A 249 0.30 -9.21 -22.86
C ASN A 249 0.68 -7.91 -23.59
N LYS A 250 0.16 -7.71 -24.81
CA LYS A 250 0.09 -6.37 -25.43
C LYS A 250 -1.06 -5.55 -24.82
N GLY A 251 -0.87 -5.09 -23.59
CA GLY A 251 -1.68 -4.04 -22.98
C GLY A 251 -1.39 -2.68 -23.62
N ARG A 252 -2.19 -2.34 -24.64
CA ARG A 252 -2.68 -1.02 -25.13
C ARG A 252 -2.13 0.28 -24.51
N TYR A 253 -0.88 0.62 -24.81
CA TYR A 253 -0.38 2.00 -24.84
C TYR A 253 -0.85 2.67 -26.15
N ASP A 254 -1.54 3.83 -26.08
CA ASP A 254 -1.77 4.69 -27.25
C ASP A 254 -0.63 5.73 -27.35
N PRO A 255 0.34 5.53 -28.26
CA PRO A 255 1.52 6.40 -28.38
C PRO A 255 1.20 7.79 -28.92
N VAL A 256 0.01 7.99 -29.51
CA VAL A 256 -0.38 9.28 -30.10
C VAL A 256 -1.01 10.19 -29.05
N ARG A 257 -1.67 9.61 -28.04
CA ARG A 257 -2.35 10.34 -26.96
C ARG A 257 -1.63 10.29 -25.62
N ASP A 258 -0.54 9.52 -25.53
CA ASP A 258 0.25 9.28 -24.30
C ASP A 258 -0.65 8.96 -23.09
N GLN A 259 -1.62 8.09 -23.31
CA GLN A 259 -2.60 7.66 -22.32
C GLN A 259 -2.69 6.13 -22.31
N TRP A 260 -2.72 5.59 -21.09
CA TRP A 260 -3.24 4.26 -20.84
C TRP A 260 -4.75 4.40 -20.69
N LEU A 261 -5.51 3.74 -21.56
CA LEU A 261 -6.97 3.77 -21.48
C LEU A 261 -7.41 3.14 -20.14
N PRO A 262 -8.08 3.88 -19.23
CA PRO A 262 -8.51 3.35 -17.95
C PRO A 262 -9.49 2.20 -18.17
N VAL A 263 -9.36 1.20 -17.31
CA VAL A 263 -10.19 0.02 -17.33
C VAL A 263 -11.43 0.32 -16.48
N THR A 264 -12.46 0.86 -17.13
CA THR A 264 -13.78 0.98 -16.54
C THR A 264 -14.42 -0.41 -16.51
N ILE A 265 -14.81 -0.86 -15.32
CA ILE A 265 -15.91 -1.82 -15.19
C ILE A 265 -17.17 -0.94 -15.15
N PRO A 266 -18.16 -1.14 -16.03
CA PRO A 266 -19.44 -0.45 -15.91
C PRO A 266 -19.95 -0.64 -14.48
N ASN A 267 -20.33 0.43 -13.79
CA ASN A 267 -20.90 0.31 -12.46
C ASN A 267 -22.17 -0.56 -12.55
N LEU A 268 -22.08 -1.80 -12.08
CA LEU A 268 -23.21 -2.72 -12.10
C LEU A 268 -24.12 -2.37 -10.93
N THR A 269 -25.34 -1.94 -11.23
CA THR A 269 -26.40 -1.82 -10.24
C THR A 269 -27.11 -3.17 -10.10
N GLY A 270 -27.22 -3.72 -8.89
CA GLY A 270 -27.85 -5.03 -8.67
C GLY A 270 -26.92 -6.20 -9.00
N TYR A 271 -27.37 -7.11 -9.85
CA TYR A 271 -26.59 -8.30 -10.21
C TYR A 271 -26.82 -8.73 -11.67
N LYS A 272 -25.90 -9.53 -12.19
CA LYS A 272 -26.01 -10.14 -13.53
C LYS A 272 -25.41 -11.55 -13.56
N PRO A 273 -26.14 -12.58 -13.99
CA PRO A 273 -25.59 -13.92 -14.15
C PRO A 273 -24.73 -14.04 -15.42
N PHE A 274 -23.80 -15.00 -15.42
CA PHE A 274 -23.02 -15.38 -16.60
C PHE A 274 -22.83 -16.90 -16.65
N THR A 275 -22.76 -17.45 -17.87
CA THR A 275 -22.59 -18.88 -18.06
C THR A 275 -21.12 -19.28 -17.94
N ILE A 276 -20.85 -20.35 -17.18
CA ILE A 276 -19.54 -20.97 -17.03
C ILE A 276 -19.43 -22.15 -18.01
N PRO A 277 -18.50 -22.14 -18.98
CA PRO A 277 -18.28 -23.27 -19.89
C PRO A 277 -17.96 -24.58 -19.17
N GLU A 278 -18.45 -25.71 -19.70
CA GLU A 278 -18.28 -27.04 -19.11
C GLU A 278 -16.81 -27.41 -18.85
N SER A 279 -15.90 -26.99 -19.74
CA SER A 279 -14.45 -27.19 -19.57
C SER A 279 -13.90 -26.53 -18.31
N ILE A 280 -14.47 -25.39 -17.89
CA ILE A 280 -14.08 -24.67 -16.68
C ILE A 280 -14.79 -25.25 -15.44
N GLN A 281 -16.01 -25.77 -15.59
CA GLN A 281 -16.75 -26.41 -14.49
C GLN A 281 -15.97 -27.58 -13.88
N GLN A 282 -15.26 -28.36 -14.70
CA GLN A 282 -14.39 -29.44 -14.22
C GLN A 282 -13.20 -28.94 -13.38
N ILE A 283 -12.61 -27.80 -13.76
CA ILE A 283 -11.51 -27.16 -13.01
C ILE A 283 -12.04 -26.63 -11.68
N ILE A 284 -13.20 -25.97 -11.69
CA ILE A 284 -13.87 -25.50 -10.48
C ILE A 284 -14.20 -26.66 -9.53
N ALA A 285 -14.69 -27.79 -10.05
CA ALA A 285 -14.98 -28.97 -9.24
C ALA A 285 -13.71 -29.58 -8.62
N ARG A 286 -12.57 -29.53 -9.32
CA ARG A 286 -11.27 -29.93 -8.77
C ARG A 286 -10.81 -28.98 -7.67
N ALA A 287 -10.91 -27.68 -7.89
CA ALA A 287 -10.58 -26.65 -6.90
C ALA A 287 -11.44 -26.80 -5.63
N GLY A 288 -12.75 -27.01 -5.78
CA GLY A 288 -13.67 -27.18 -4.67
C GLY A 288 -13.40 -28.38 -3.76
N LYS A 289 -12.60 -29.37 -4.22
CA LYS A 289 -12.14 -30.51 -3.40
C LYS A 289 -10.92 -30.18 -2.54
N GLN A 290 -10.21 -29.10 -2.83
CA GLN A 290 -9.05 -28.66 -2.04
C GLN A 290 -9.51 -27.78 -0.88
N GLN A 291 -10.07 -28.44 0.13
CA GLN A 291 -10.53 -27.83 1.36
C GLN A 291 -9.56 -28.22 2.48
N ASP A 292 -8.72 -27.27 2.88
CA ASP A 292 -7.93 -27.37 4.11
C ASP A 292 -8.80 -27.00 5.33
N ASP A 293 -8.20 -26.86 6.52
CA ASP A 293 -8.90 -26.41 7.72
C ASP A 293 -9.54 -25.02 7.51
N PRO A 294 -10.88 -24.90 7.61
CA PRO A 294 -11.57 -23.64 7.40
C PRO A 294 -11.34 -22.66 8.55
N VAL A 295 -11.10 -21.39 8.23
CA VAL A 295 -11.04 -20.28 9.19
C VAL A 295 -12.39 -19.57 9.25
N SER A 296 -13.06 -19.59 10.39
CA SER A 296 -14.31 -18.83 10.60
C SER A 296 -14.09 -17.33 10.36
N GLN A 297 -15.05 -16.69 9.70
CA GLN A 297 -15.05 -15.25 9.43
C GLN A 297 -16.05 -14.56 10.34
N ASP A 298 -15.62 -13.51 11.04
CA ASP A 298 -16.49 -12.68 11.86
C ASP A 298 -17.27 -11.71 10.98
N ILE A 299 -18.44 -12.16 10.49
CA ILE A 299 -19.34 -11.38 9.63
C ILE A 299 -20.72 -11.35 10.30
N LEU A 300 -21.16 -10.15 10.69
CA LEU A 300 -22.42 -9.96 11.39
C LEU A 300 -23.60 -10.52 10.58
N GLY A 301 -24.32 -11.49 11.18
CA GLY A 301 -25.51 -12.07 10.59
C GLY A 301 -25.25 -13.11 9.48
N ALA A 302 -24.01 -13.59 9.32
CA ALA A 302 -23.69 -14.68 8.41
C ALA A 302 -22.65 -15.66 8.99
N VAL A 303 -22.83 -16.95 8.71
CA VAL A 303 -21.90 -18.01 9.12
C VAL A 303 -21.04 -18.37 7.92
N ILE A 304 -19.79 -17.90 7.92
CA ILE A 304 -18.87 -18.03 6.78
C ILE A 304 -17.52 -18.56 7.25
N PHE A 305 -16.94 -19.40 6.42
CA PHE A 305 -15.63 -19.99 6.60
C PHE A 305 -14.79 -19.74 5.36
N ARG A 306 -13.55 -19.34 5.56
CA ARG A 306 -12.57 -19.13 4.50
C ARG A 306 -11.59 -20.30 4.47
N PHE A 307 -11.34 -20.83 3.28
CA PHE A 307 -10.30 -21.82 3.06
C PHE A 307 -9.02 -21.19 2.50
N ARG A 308 -7.94 -21.96 2.55
CA ARG A 308 -6.68 -21.59 1.92
C ARG A 308 -6.85 -21.52 0.40
N TRP A 309 -6.28 -20.48 -0.21
CA TRP A 309 -6.25 -20.34 -1.66
C TRP A 309 -5.18 -21.25 -2.25
N SER A 310 -5.51 -21.98 -3.31
CA SER A 310 -4.60 -22.93 -3.98
C SER A 310 -4.41 -22.59 -5.46
N ARG A 311 -3.48 -23.30 -6.12
CA ARG A 311 -3.26 -23.15 -7.57
C ARG A 311 -4.48 -23.52 -8.41
N ASP A 312 -5.28 -24.51 -7.98
CA ASP A 312 -6.49 -24.89 -8.69
C ASP A 312 -7.58 -23.81 -8.59
N HIS A 313 -7.66 -23.11 -7.44
CA HIS A 313 -8.55 -21.94 -7.30
C HIS A 313 -8.11 -20.80 -8.23
N GLN A 314 -6.81 -20.54 -8.31
CA GLN A 314 -6.27 -19.53 -9.22
C GLN A 314 -6.57 -19.86 -10.68
N GLU A 315 -6.31 -21.10 -11.10
CA GLU A 315 -6.59 -21.54 -12.47
C GLU A 315 -8.09 -21.41 -12.81
N ALA A 316 -8.98 -21.81 -11.90
CA ALA A 316 -10.42 -21.68 -12.09
C ALA A 316 -10.85 -20.21 -12.26
N VAL A 317 -10.34 -19.31 -11.41
CA VAL A 317 -10.62 -17.87 -11.50
C VAL A 317 -10.11 -17.28 -12.80
N ASP A 318 -8.85 -17.52 -13.16
CA ASP A 318 -8.22 -16.93 -14.35
C ASP A 318 -9.01 -17.30 -15.62
N ARG A 319 -9.43 -18.56 -15.74
CA ARG A 319 -10.25 -19.03 -16.86
C ARG A 319 -11.63 -18.37 -16.91
N VAL A 320 -12.28 -18.16 -15.76
CA VAL A 320 -13.56 -17.44 -15.71
C VAL A 320 -13.38 -15.97 -16.07
N ILE A 321 -12.32 -15.32 -15.59
CA ILE A 321 -12.00 -13.94 -15.93
C ILE A 321 -11.80 -13.79 -17.44
N ASP A 322 -11.11 -14.74 -18.08
CA ASP A 322 -10.95 -14.75 -19.53
C ASP A 322 -12.31 -14.83 -20.24
N VAL A 323 -13.22 -15.72 -19.80
CA VAL A 323 -14.58 -15.80 -20.37
C VAL A 323 -15.33 -14.48 -20.23
N LEU A 324 -15.24 -13.83 -19.06
CA LEU A 324 -15.89 -12.55 -18.81
C LEU A 324 -15.30 -11.42 -19.66
N LYS A 325 -13.99 -11.44 -19.92
CA LYS A 325 -13.31 -10.52 -20.84
C LYS A 325 -13.77 -10.71 -22.29
N HIS A 326 -13.80 -11.96 -22.77
CA HIS A 326 -14.26 -12.29 -24.12
C HIS A 326 -15.75 -11.95 -24.32
N SER A 327 -16.55 -12.09 -23.27
CA SER A 327 -17.99 -11.79 -23.29
C SER A 327 -18.30 -10.29 -23.10
N GLY A 328 -17.28 -9.44 -22.93
CA GLY A 328 -17.43 -8.00 -22.73
C GLY A 328 -17.99 -7.59 -21.37
N PHE A 329 -18.10 -8.51 -20.41
CA PHE A 329 -18.49 -8.21 -19.02
C PHE A 329 -17.36 -7.53 -18.25
N LEU A 330 -16.13 -7.93 -18.55
CA LEU A 330 -14.92 -7.30 -18.04
C LEU A 330 -14.15 -6.69 -19.21
N SER A 331 -13.54 -5.55 -18.98
CA SER A 331 -12.58 -4.97 -19.91
C SER A 331 -11.28 -5.81 -19.89
N THR A 332 -10.61 -5.90 -21.03
CA THR A 332 -9.43 -6.78 -21.23
C THR A 332 -8.27 -6.50 -20.25
N GLY A 333 -8.28 -5.34 -19.59
CA GLY A 333 -7.31 -4.92 -18.56
C GLY A 333 -7.81 -4.92 -17.11
N ALA A 334 -8.96 -5.54 -16.78
CA ALA A 334 -9.49 -5.59 -15.41
C ALA A 334 -8.43 -6.03 -14.39
N SER A 335 -8.09 -5.15 -13.44
CA SER A 335 -7.25 -5.51 -12.29
C SER A 335 -8.07 -6.43 -11.38
N ILE A 336 -7.64 -7.68 -11.29
CA ILE A 336 -8.27 -8.67 -10.41
C ILE A 336 -7.88 -8.27 -8.98
N GLY A 337 -8.87 -7.87 -8.16
CA GLY A 337 -8.63 -7.52 -6.76
C GLY A 337 -8.57 -8.76 -5.86
N MET A 338 -9.18 -8.67 -4.67
CA MET A 338 -9.05 -9.73 -3.66
C MET A 338 -9.76 -11.02 -4.10
N GLN A 339 -9.13 -12.17 -3.84
CA GLN A 339 -9.65 -13.49 -4.21
C GLN A 339 -9.79 -14.36 -2.95
N PHE A 340 -10.94 -15.03 -2.82
CA PHE A 340 -11.27 -15.83 -1.64
C PHE A 340 -12.04 -17.08 -2.03
N PHE A 341 -11.81 -18.18 -1.31
CA PHE A 341 -12.65 -19.37 -1.39
C PHE A 341 -13.42 -19.54 -0.08
N TYR A 342 -14.74 -19.53 -0.16
CA TYR A 342 -15.63 -19.53 1.00
C TYR A 342 -16.55 -20.77 1.04
N ARG A 343 -16.82 -21.24 2.26
CA ARG A 343 -18.07 -21.92 2.61
C ARG A 343 -18.96 -20.92 3.33
N HIS A 344 -20.18 -20.74 2.85
CA HIS A 344 -21.19 -19.86 3.43
C HIS A 344 -22.39 -20.71 3.84
N ASP A 345 -22.57 -20.88 5.14
CA ASP A 345 -23.54 -21.82 5.70
C ASP A 345 -24.93 -21.19 5.87
N SER A 346 -24.98 -19.92 6.28
CA SER A 346 -26.24 -19.18 6.42
C SER A 346 -26.01 -17.67 6.49
N GLY A 347 -27.08 -16.90 6.24
CA GLY A 347 -27.10 -15.45 6.42
C GLY A 347 -26.81 -14.68 5.15
N SER A 348 -26.50 -13.39 5.29
CA SER A 348 -26.34 -12.45 4.16
C SER A 348 -24.95 -11.82 4.14
N ILE A 349 -24.32 -11.81 2.98
CA ILE A 349 -23.09 -11.04 2.73
C ILE A 349 -23.42 -9.89 1.79
N VAL A 350 -22.95 -8.69 2.13
CA VAL A 350 -23.12 -7.49 1.31
C VAL A 350 -21.84 -7.21 0.54
N VAL A 351 -21.94 -6.92 -0.76
CA VAL A 351 -20.83 -6.37 -1.52
C VAL A 351 -20.54 -4.95 -1.01
N PRO A 352 -19.33 -4.64 -0.52
CA PRO A 352 -19.00 -3.32 0.01
C PRO A 352 -19.15 -2.22 -1.04
N MET A 353 -19.40 -0.99 -0.57
CA MET A 353 -19.42 0.20 -1.43
C MET A 353 -18.07 0.41 -2.10
N GLY A 354 -18.08 0.79 -3.38
CA GLY A 354 -16.86 0.94 -4.18
C GLY A 354 -16.30 -0.38 -4.71
N TYR A 355 -17.00 -1.50 -4.57
CA TYR A 355 -16.59 -2.80 -5.11
C TYR A 355 -17.70 -3.48 -5.91
N GLN A 356 -17.30 -4.33 -6.86
CA GLN A 356 -18.14 -5.38 -7.46
C GLN A 356 -17.54 -6.74 -7.08
N ALA A 357 -18.37 -7.78 -7.04
CA ALA A 357 -17.92 -9.13 -6.76
C ALA A 357 -18.26 -10.07 -7.91
N ILE A 358 -17.32 -10.93 -8.29
CA ILE A 358 -17.57 -12.09 -9.14
C ILE A 358 -17.69 -13.29 -8.21
N ILE A 359 -18.82 -13.98 -8.28
CA ILE A 359 -19.10 -15.19 -7.52
C ILE A 359 -19.09 -16.35 -8.49
N ILE A 360 -18.20 -17.32 -8.26
CA ILE A 360 -18.04 -18.52 -9.06
C ILE A 360 -18.40 -19.71 -8.17
N PRO A 361 -19.62 -20.27 -8.32
CA PRO A 361 -20.05 -21.39 -7.50
C PRO A 361 -19.11 -22.58 -7.61
N ALA A 362 -18.77 -23.16 -6.47
CA ALA A 362 -18.15 -24.46 -6.37
C ALA A 362 -19.20 -25.39 -5.74
N VAL A 363 -19.62 -26.44 -6.45
CA VAL A 363 -20.62 -27.36 -5.91
C VAL A 363 -19.92 -28.57 -5.32
N ALA A 364 -20.24 -28.86 -4.05
CA ALA A 364 -19.89 -30.10 -3.36
C ALA A 364 -21.11 -31.01 -3.16
N THR A 365 -22.33 -30.59 -3.51
CA THR A 365 -23.57 -31.27 -3.14
C THR A 365 -24.43 -31.64 -4.34
N THR A 366 -25.06 -32.82 -4.28
CA THR A 366 -25.98 -33.33 -5.31
C THR A 366 -27.38 -32.71 -5.25
N GLU A 367 -27.71 -32.00 -4.18
CA GLU A 367 -29.00 -31.32 -4.00
C GLU A 367 -28.99 -29.90 -4.59
N ALA A 368 -30.11 -29.51 -5.22
CA ALA A 368 -30.33 -28.14 -5.66
C ALA A 368 -30.43 -27.21 -4.45
N VAL A 369 -29.55 -26.20 -4.40
CA VAL A 369 -29.59 -25.14 -3.40
C VAL A 369 -30.11 -23.87 -4.07
N THR A 370 -30.90 -23.08 -3.35
CA THR A 370 -31.36 -21.76 -3.80
C THR A 370 -30.72 -20.69 -2.94
N VAL A 371 -30.22 -19.62 -3.57
CA VAL A 371 -29.72 -18.42 -2.89
C VAL A 371 -30.59 -17.23 -3.25
N THR A 372 -30.76 -16.30 -2.32
CA THR A 372 -31.49 -15.06 -2.55
C THR A 372 -30.51 -13.94 -2.82
N ILE A 373 -30.64 -13.26 -3.96
CA ILE A 373 -29.92 -12.03 -4.26
C ILE A 373 -30.85 -10.85 -4.01
N SER A 374 -30.42 -9.89 -3.20
CA SER A 374 -31.21 -8.68 -2.93
C SER A 374 -30.41 -7.42 -3.17
N HIS A 375 -31.03 -6.39 -3.76
CA HIS A 375 -30.44 -5.07 -3.92
C HIS A 375 -31.55 -4.02 -3.82
N GLN A 376 -31.40 -3.05 -2.91
CA GLN A 376 -32.47 -2.11 -2.54
C GLN A 376 -33.74 -2.87 -2.10
N ASP A 377 -34.89 -2.58 -2.71
CA ASP A 377 -36.19 -3.17 -2.36
C ASP A 377 -36.54 -4.42 -3.19
N THR A 378 -35.62 -4.89 -4.05
CA THR A 378 -35.82 -6.10 -4.86
C THR A 378 -35.03 -7.28 -4.31
N ALA A 379 -35.66 -8.46 -4.33
CA ALA A 379 -35.04 -9.73 -3.99
C ALA A 379 -35.48 -10.81 -4.98
N GLU A 380 -34.55 -11.65 -5.40
CA GLU A 380 -34.78 -12.73 -6.35
C GLU A 380 -34.08 -14.01 -5.90
N ASP A 381 -34.77 -15.14 -6.04
CA ASP A 381 -34.25 -16.46 -5.71
C ASP A 381 -33.65 -17.12 -6.96
N ILE A 382 -32.40 -17.56 -6.84
CA ILE A 382 -31.61 -18.14 -7.93
C ILE A 382 -31.16 -19.54 -7.54
N ILE A 383 -31.25 -20.47 -8.49
CA ILE A 383 -30.70 -21.82 -8.32
C ILE A 383 -29.16 -21.73 -8.33
N TRP A 384 -28.56 -22.22 -7.25
CA TRP A 384 -27.13 -22.31 -7.07
C TRP A 384 -26.58 -23.56 -7.77
N ASN A 385 -25.76 -23.36 -8.80
CA ASN A 385 -25.13 -24.43 -9.56
C ASN A 385 -23.79 -23.96 -10.17
N VAL A 386 -22.95 -24.90 -10.61
CA VAL A 386 -21.66 -24.59 -11.26
C VAL A 386 -21.79 -24.02 -12.68
N ILE A 387 -23.01 -24.00 -13.24
CA ILE A 387 -23.25 -23.59 -14.63
C ILE A 387 -23.33 -22.07 -14.72
N SER A 388 -23.79 -21.40 -13.66
CA SER A 388 -24.03 -19.96 -13.64
C SER A 388 -23.20 -19.28 -12.55
N GLY A 389 -22.30 -18.39 -12.94
CA GLY A 389 -21.66 -17.45 -12.03
C GLY A 389 -22.46 -16.16 -11.89
N LEU A 390 -22.15 -15.35 -10.88
CA LEU A 390 -22.83 -14.09 -10.61
C LEU A 390 -21.83 -12.92 -10.60
N LEU A 391 -22.18 -11.84 -11.28
CA LEU A 391 -21.60 -10.52 -11.08
C LEU A 391 -22.52 -9.75 -10.12
N LEU A 392 -21.98 -9.31 -8.99
CA LEU A 392 -22.71 -8.57 -7.98
C LEU A 392 -22.17 -7.14 -7.91
N GLY A 393 -23.07 -6.17 -8.05
CA GLY A 393 -22.80 -4.76 -7.83
C GLY A 393 -22.60 -4.41 -6.36
N GLN A 394 -22.07 -3.21 -6.10
CA GLN A 394 -21.97 -2.66 -4.75
C GLN A 394 -23.35 -2.61 -4.06
N GLY A 395 -23.40 -2.94 -2.77
CA GLY A 395 -24.65 -2.94 -1.99
C GLY A 395 -25.57 -4.14 -2.23
N THR A 396 -25.28 -5.00 -3.22
CA THR A 396 -26.01 -6.24 -3.45
C THR A 396 -25.69 -7.24 -2.35
N LYS A 397 -26.70 -7.97 -1.87
CA LYS A 397 -26.57 -9.02 -0.85
C LYS A 397 -26.76 -10.40 -1.45
N LEU A 398 -25.85 -11.32 -1.13
CA LEU A 398 -25.99 -12.76 -1.36
C LEU A 398 -26.43 -13.41 -0.05
N THR A 399 -27.62 -14.02 -0.05
CA THR A 399 -28.20 -14.67 1.12
C THR A 399 -28.39 -16.15 0.89
N THR A 400 -28.05 -16.98 1.88
CA THR A 400 -28.30 -18.42 1.83
C THR A 400 -28.87 -18.95 3.14
N ARG A 401 -29.62 -20.06 3.05
CA ARG A 401 -30.11 -20.84 4.19
C ARG A 401 -29.49 -22.24 4.26
N ARG A 402 -28.63 -22.57 3.28
CA ARG A 402 -27.93 -23.84 3.16
C ARG A 402 -26.47 -23.58 2.82
N SER A 403 -25.61 -24.55 3.14
CA SER A 403 -24.19 -24.46 2.82
C SER A 403 -23.94 -24.37 1.32
N ILE A 404 -23.26 -23.30 0.90
CA ILE A 404 -22.76 -23.10 -0.45
C ILE A 404 -21.26 -22.86 -0.42
N HIS A 405 -20.57 -23.28 -1.48
CA HIS A 405 -19.14 -23.01 -1.66
C HIS A 405 -18.94 -22.18 -2.92
N TYR A 406 -18.01 -21.23 -2.90
CA TYR A 406 -17.69 -20.42 -4.07
C TYR A 406 -16.34 -19.74 -3.96
N ASN A 407 -15.77 -19.46 -5.14
CA ASN A 407 -14.73 -18.47 -5.28
C ASN A 407 -15.38 -17.08 -5.38
N ALA A 408 -14.86 -16.13 -4.63
CA ALA A 408 -15.24 -14.73 -4.68
C ALA A 408 -14.05 -13.89 -5.12
N VAL A 409 -14.27 -13.06 -6.13
CA VAL A 409 -13.29 -12.10 -6.65
C VAL A 409 -13.84 -10.70 -6.49
N MET A 410 -13.19 -9.87 -5.69
CA MET A 410 -13.60 -8.49 -5.45
C MET A 410 -12.85 -7.55 -6.40
N LEU A 411 -13.58 -6.68 -7.08
CA LEU A 411 -13.05 -5.73 -8.05
C LEU A 411 -13.38 -4.31 -7.58
N PRO A 412 -12.39 -3.40 -7.45
CA PRO A 412 -12.68 -2.02 -7.11
C PRO A 412 -13.40 -1.29 -8.25
N ILE A 413 -14.41 -0.49 -7.91
CA ILE A 413 -15.09 0.43 -8.83
C ILE A 413 -14.36 1.77 -8.75
N LEU A 414 -13.65 2.15 -9.82
CA LEU A 414 -13.14 3.52 -9.95
C LEU A 414 -14.33 4.43 -10.28
N LYS A 415 -14.53 5.47 -9.46
CA LYS A 415 -15.51 6.53 -9.78
C LYS A 415 -15.11 7.16 -11.12
N PRO A 416 -16.08 7.43 -12.01
CA PRO A 416 -15.80 8.10 -13.28
C PRO A 416 -15.16 9.48 -13.09
#